data_AF-A0A4P5ZDI5-F1
#
_entry.id   AF-A0A4P5ZDI5-F1
#
_cell.length_a   1.000
_cell.length_b   1.000
_cell.length_c   1.000
_cell.angle_alpha   90.00
_cell.angle_beta   90.00
_cell.angle_gamma   90.00
#
_symmetry.space_group_name_H-M   'P 1'
#
loop_
_entity.id
_entity.type
_entity.pdbx_description
1 polymer ?
#
loop_
_entity_poly.entity_id
_entity_poly.type
_entity_poly.pdbx_seq_one_letter_code
_entity_poly.pdbx_strand_id
1 'polypeptide(L)' 'MKTVTLTAHVNGDNIQLDEPFALPADARLLVTILPESLPDTERQQWYALSKAGLARAYSDDEPDYPASLVRTPTAK' A
#
# COMPACT_ATOMS: atom_id res chain seq x y z
N MET A 1 -27.44 -5.48 4.40
CA MET A 1 -27.13 -4.52 3.32
C MET A 1 -25.78 -4.89 2.75
N LYS A 2 -25.63 -4.99 1.43
CA LYS A 2 -24.37 -5.35 0.78
C LYS A 2 -23.68 -4.07 0.33
N THR A 3 -22.56 -3.73 0.96
CA THR A 3 -21.70 -2.65 0.48
C THR A 3 -21.00 -3.11 -0.79
N VAL A 4 -20.96 -2.25 -1.81
CA VAL A 4 -20.22 -2.48 -3.05
C VAL A 4 -19.24 -1.33 -3.24
N THR A 5 -18.03 -1.66 -3.69
CA THR A 5 -17.05 -0.67 -4.12
C THR A 5 -17.14 -0.56 -5.63
N LEU A 6 -17.36 0.65 -6.14
CA LEU A 6 -17.41 0.96 -7.56
C LEU A 6 -16.28 1.94 -7.88
N THR A 7 -15.66 1.80 -9.04
CA THR A 7 -14.68 2.76 -9.51
C THR A 7 -15.36 3.86 -10.31
N ALA A 8 -14.81 5.06 -10.22
CA ALA A 8 -15.34 6.23 -10.88
C ALA A 8 -14.23 7.25 -11.10
N HIS A 9 -14.40 8.04 -12.15
CA HIS A 9 -13.56 9.19 -12.47
C HIS A 9 -14.38 10.48 -12.54
N VAL A 10 -13.70 11.63 -12.41
CA VAL A 10 -14.31 12.94 -12.63
C VAL A 10 -14.16 13.31 -14.11
N ASN A 11 -15.29 13.48 -14.81
CA ASN A 11 -15.32 13.90 -16.21
C ASN A 11 -15.42 15.44 -16.32
N GLY A 12 -14.55 16.14 -15.59
CA GLY A 12 -14.58 17.60 -15.43
C GLY A 12 -15.50 18.04 -14.29
N ASP A 13 -16.81 17.90 -14.46
CA ASP A 13 -17.81 18.46 -13.52
C ASP A 13 -18.54 17.41 -12.68
N ASN A 14 -18.60 16.16 -13.16
CA ASN A 14 -19.41 15.10 -12.57
C ASN A 14 -18.57 13.86 -12.24
N ILE A 15 -18.94 13.17 -11.16
CA ILE A 15 -18.44 11.82 -10.84
C ILE A 15 -19.19 10.84 -11.73
N GLN A 16 -18.46 10.13 -12.58
CA GLN A 16 -19.01 9.12 -13.49
C GLN A 16 -18.45 7.75 -13.12
N LEU A 17 -19.34 6.79 -12.88
CA LEU A 17 -18.97 5.40 -12.68
C LEU A 17 -18.32 4.85 -13.94
N ASP A 18 -17.23 4.11 -13.79
CA ASP A 18 -16.50 3.55 -14.93
C ASP A 18 -17.28 2.38 -15.56
N GLU A 19 -18.06 1.67 -14.75
CA GLU A 19 -18.92 0.56 -15.16
C GLU A 19 -20.40 0.88 -14.89
N PRO A 20 -21.33 0.42 -15.76
CA PRO A 20 -22.75 0.56 -15.52
C PRO A 20 -23.18 -0.13 -14.22
N PHE A 21 -23.83 0.62 -13.33
CA PHE A 21 -24.38 0.09 -12.09
C PHE A 21 -25.76 0.68 -11.83
N ALA A 22 -26.73 -0.20 -11.52
CA ALA A 22 -28.08 0.23 -11.22
C ALA A 22 -28.15 0.86 -9.82
N LEU A 23 -28.19 2.18 -9.77
CA LEU A 23 -28.37 2.95 -8.54
C LEU A 23 -29.87 3.20 -8.29
N PRO A 24 -30.42 2.77 -7.13
CA PRO A 24 -31.75 3.18 -6.72
C PRO A 24 -31.86 4.70 -6.58
N ALA A 25 -33.06 5.25 -6.81
CA ALA A 25 -33.35 6.64 -6.48
C ALA A 25 -33.08 6.90 -4.98
N ASP A 26 -32.48 8.06 -4.68
CA ASP A 26 -32.11 8.50 -3.32
C ASP A 26 -31.19 7.52 -2.56
N ALA A 27 -30.42 6.70 -3.28
CA ALA A 27 -29.44 5.82 -2.67
C ALA A 27 -28.42 6.62 -1.83
N ARG A 28 -28.18 6.19 -0.60
CA ARG A 28 -27.11 6.74 0.25
C ARG A 28 -25.76 6.25 -0.25
N LEU A 29 -24.91 7.17 -0.66
CA LEU A 29 -23.57 6.89 -1.17
C LEU A 29 -22.51 7.34 -0.16
N LEU A 30 -21.42 6.57 -0.06
CA LEU A 30 -20.17 6.98 0.58
C LEU A 30 -19.15 7.22 -0.54
N VAL A 31 -18.64 8.43 -0.66
CA VAL A 31 -17.66 8.79 -1.70
C VAL A 31 -16.27 8.89 -1.06
N THR A 32 -15.33 8.12 -1.61
CA THR A 32 -13.92 8.16 -1.21
C THR A 32 -13.10 8.66 -2.39
N ILE A 33 -12.41 9.79 -2.22
CA ILE A 33 -11.50 10.32 -3.24
C ILE A 33 -10.12 9.70 -3.03
N LEU A 34 -9.65 8.97 -4.03
CA LEU A 34 -8.30 8.41 -4.03
C LEU A 34 -7.30 9.49 -4.46
N PRO A 35 -6.17 9.66 -3.76
CA PRO A 35 -5.12 10.56 -4.23
C PRO A 35 -4.54 10.04 -5.56
N GLU A 36 -4.27 10.93 -6.52
CA GLU A 36 -3.72 10.60 -7.85
C GLU A 36 -2.44 9.75 -7.78
N SER A 37 -1.71 9.91 -6.68
CA SER A 37 -0.71 8.97 -6.18
C SER A 37 -0.52 9.23 -4.69
N LEU A 38 -0.19 8.21 -3.90
CA LEU A 38 0.56 8.46 -2.66
C LEU A 38 1.76 9.33 -3.06
N PRO A 39 2.04 10.46 -2.39
CA PRO A 39 3.12 11.35 -2.78
C PRO A 39 4.36 10.50 -3.02
N ASP A 40 4.78 10.44 -4.28
CA ASP A 40 5.74 9.45 -4.75
C ASP A 40 7.06 9.55 -3.97
N THR A 41 7.30 10.73 -3.37
CA THR A 41 8.35 11.01 -2.41
C THR A 41 8.45 10.00 -1.27
N GLU A 42 7.36 9.66 -0.56
CA GLU A 42 7.46 8.72 0.57
C GLU A 42 7.78 7.32 0.07
N ARG A 43 7.13 6.88 -1.02
CA ARG A 43 7.40 5.59 -1.67
C ARG A 43 8.84 5.50 -2.15
N GLN A 44 9.36 6.55 -2.77
CA GLN A 44 10.74 6.63 -3.25
C GLN A 44 11.73 6.62 -2.08
N GLN A 45 11.44 7.31 -0.98
CA GLN A 45 12.25 7.29 0.24
C GLN A 45 12.31 5.87 0.82
N TRP A 46 11.16 5.20 0.96
CA TRP A 46 11.10 3.81 1.41
C TRP A 46 11.83 2.86 0.48
N TYR A 47 11.71 3.05 -0.83
CA TYR A 47 12.42 2.27 -1.83
C TYR A 47 13.94 2.47 -1.72
N ALA A 48 14.39 3.72 -1.60
CA ALA A 48 15.81 4.05 -1.44
C ALA A 48 16.39 3.46 -0.16
N LEU A 49 15.67 3.57 0.96
CA LEU A 49 16.06 2.98 2.24
C LEU A 49 16.17 1.45 2.14
N SER A 50 15.17 0.81 1.53
CA SER A 50 15.16 -0.65 1.36
C SER A 50 16.30 -1.12 0.47
N LYS A 51 16.57 -0.42 -0.63
CA LYS A 51 17.68 -0.71 -1.53
C LYS A 51 19.03 -0.56 -0.83
N ALA A 52 19.21 0.48 -0.02
CA ALA A 52 20.43 0.71 0.74
C ALA A 52 20.64 -0.39 1.81
N GLY A 53 19.58 -0.77 2.52
CA GLY A 53 19.62 -1.86 3.49
C GLY A 53 19.99 -3.20 2.83
N LEU A 54 19.39 -3.50 1.68
CA LEU A 54 19.69 -4.71 0.92
C LEU A 54 21.14 -4.74 0.43
N ALA A 55 21.64 -3.63 -0.12
CA ALA A 55 23.02 -3.53 -0.57
C ALA A 55 24.02 -3.72 0.58
N ARG A 56 23.72 -3.15 1.76
CA ARG A 56 24.55 -3.33 2.96
C ARG A 56 24.55 -4.77 3.46
N ALA A 57 23.39 -5.43 3.47
CA ALA A 57 23.26 -6.80 3.95
C ALA A 57 24.09 -7.80 3.13
N TYR A 58 24.37 -7.50 1.87
CA TYR A 58 25.18 -8.34 0.97
C TYR A 58 26.48 -7.66 0.53
N SER A 59 26.99 -6.71 1.32
CA SER A 59 28.26 -6.05 1.07
C SER A 59 29.42 -6.81 1.72
N ASP A 60 30.65 -6.50 1.32
CA ASP A 60 31.85 -7.07 1.94
C ASP A 60 31.98 -6.72 3.44
N ASP A 61 31.26 -5.68 3.91
CA ASP A 61 31.15 -5.27 5.31
C ASP A 61 30.01 -5.99 6.06
N GLU A 62 29.43 -7.05 5.49
CA GLU A 62 28.43 -7.88 6.18
C GLU A 62 29.03 -8.46 7.48
N PRO A 63 28.38 -8.26 8.64
CA PRO A 63 28.86 -8.84 9.88
C PRO A 63 28.67 -10.36 9.87
N ASP A 64 29.68 -11.10 10.34
CA ASP A 64 29.56 -12.55 10.55
C ASP A 64 28.47 -12.83 11.61
N TYR A 65 27.51 -13.69 11.26
CA TYR A 65 26.41 -14.09 12.13
C TYR A 65 26.68 -15.51 12.66
N PRO A 66 27.44 -15.66 13.76
CA PRO A 66 27.76 -16.98 14.29
C PRO A 66 26.52 -17.69 14.82
N ALA A 67 26.57 -19.02 14.83
CA ALA A 67 25.50 -19.87 15.34
C ALA A 67 25.12 -19.58 16.81
N SER A 68 26.00 -18.92 17.57
CA SER A 68 25.73 -18.45 18.93
C SER A 68 24.66 -17.35 19.02
N LEU A 69 24.33 -16.66 17.92
CA LEU A 69 23.22 -15.69 17.85
C LEU A 69 21.84 -16.35 17.76
N VAL A 70 21.78 -17.65 17.47
CA VAL A 70 20.52 -18.39 17.40
C VAL A 70 19.93 -18.51 18.81
N ARG A 71 18.81 -17.82 19.03
CA ARG A 71 18.05 -17.94 20.28
C ARG A 71 17.25 -19.24 20.29
N THR A 72 17.43 -20.04 21.32
CA THR A 72 16.55 -21.18 21.58
C THR A 72 15.28 -20.72 22.29
N PRO A 73 14.13 -21.39 22.08
CA PRO A 73 12.92 -21.12 22.83
C PRO A 73 13.19 -21.29 24.32
N THR A 74 12.79 -20.31 25.14
CA THR A 74 12.77 -20.47 26.60
C THR A 74 11.84 -21.62 26.95
N ALA A 75 12.36 -22.65 27.62
CA ALA A 75 11.56 -23.74 28.16
C ALA A 75 10.46 -23.15 29.06
N LYS A 76 9.24 -23.62 28.84
CA LYS A 76 8.03 -23.14 29.52
C LYS A 76 7.93 -23.68 30.94
#